data_AF-A0A202E4R0-F1
#
_entry.id   AF-A0A202E4R0-F1
#
_cell.length_a   1.000
_cell.length_b   1.000
_cell.length_c   1.000
_cell.angle_alpha   90.00
_cell.angle_beta   90.00
_cell.angle_gamma   90.00
#
_symmetry.space_group_name_H-M   'P 1'
#
loop_
_entity.id
_entity.type
_entity.pdbx_description
1 polymer ?
#
loop_
_entity_poly.entity_id
_entity_poly.type
_entity_poly.pdbx_seq_one_letter_code
_entity_poly.pdbx_strand_id
1 'polypeptide(L)'
;MGATLANAGAVAETIELRDEREAERREELQEIGSLQQRLERQLAEESIDVPIGDETVEFRPFGREASQFAAVLQEHLENLDERDDVEAEFDEAVDRMYAIAAEHSKPEFADTDWWEAKFSIPRMIAILTLVNREGQALGGAEAKK
;
A
#
# COMPACT_ATOMS: atom_id res chain seq x y z
N MET A 1 -51.79 11.80 41.05
CA MET A 1 -51.43 11.61 39.63
C MET A 1 -50.17 12.41 39.33
N GLY A 2 -48.97 11.83 39.46
CA GLY A 2 -47.72 12.61 39.31
C GLY A 2 -46.44 11.82 38.96
N ALA A 3 -46.47 10.48 38.98
CA ALA A 3 -45.28 9.67 38.71
C ALA A 3 -45.04 9.37 37.21
N THR A 4 -46.08 9.46 36.37
CA THR A 4 -46.00 9.08 34.93
C THR A 4 -45.43 10.18 34.04
N LEU A 5 -45.60 11.46 34.40
CA LEU A 5 -45.04 12.59 33.65
C LEU A 5 -43.53 12.77 33.89
N ALA A 6 -43.04 12.47 35.09
CA ALA A 6 -41.61 12.55 35.42
C ALA A 6 -40.78 11.47 34.67
N ASN A 7 -41.32 10.26 34.51
CA ASN A 7 -40.66 9.19 33.76
C ASN A 7 -40.66 9.43 32.25
N ALA A 8 -41.66 10.12 31.69
CA ALA A 8 -41.70 10.43 30.26
C ALA A 8 -40.63 11.46 29.86
N GLY A 9 -40.37 12.46 30.72
CA GLY A 9 -39.29 13.44 30.50
C GLY A 9 -37.90 12.82 30.58
N ALA A 10 -37.64 11.95 31.57
CA ALA A 10 -36.35 11.28 31.72
C ALA A 10 -36.03 10.30 30.57
N VAL A 11 -37.04 9.65 30.01
CA VAL A 11 -36.89 8.76 28.84
C VAL A 11 -36.66 9.55 27.55
N ALA A 12 -37.30 10.72 27.39
CA ALA A 12 -37.05 11.61 26.26
C ALA A 12 -35.61 12.15 26.28
N GLU A 13 -35.12 12.61 27.44
CA GLU A 13 -33.72 13.05 27.61
C GLU A 13 -32.71 11.94 27.31
N THR A 14 -33.00 10.68 27.67
CA THR A 14 -32.09 9.56 27.37
C THR A 14 -32.11 9.12 25.92
N ILE A 15 -33.20 9.37 25.18
CA ILE A 15 -33.28 9.11 23.74
C ILE A 15 -32.54 10.20 22.98
N GLU A 16 -32.75 11.49 23.32
CA GLU A 16 -32.02 12.61 22.70
C GLU A 16 -30.50 12.48 22.87
N LEU A 17 -30.02 12.15 24.09
CA LEU A 17 -28.60 11.88 24.35
C LEU A 17 -28.03 10.68 23.59
N ARG A 18 -28.90 9.73 23.20
CA ARG A 18 -28.50 8.56 22.44
C ARG A 18 -28.44 8.86 20.94
N ASP A 19 -29.42 9.61 20.43
CA ASP A 19 -29.47 10.07 19.05
C ASP A 19 -28.32 11.06 18.75
N GLU A 20 -27.98 11.96 19.67
CA GLU A 20 -26.81 12.84 19.56
C GLU A 20 -25.50 12.04 19.46
N ARG A 21 -25.32 11.03 20.31
CA ARG A 21 -24.13 10.14 20.26
C ARG A 21 -24.06 9.29 18.99
N GLU A 22 -25.20 8.88 18.47
CA GLU A 22 -25.26 8.07 17.26
C GLU A 22 -25.03 8.93 16.00
N ALA A 23 -25.46 10.20 16.04
CA ALA A 23 -25.12 11.21 15.05
C ALA A 23 -23.62 11.53 15.06
N GLU A 24 -23.03 11.80 16.24
CA GLU A 24 -21.58 12.03 16.38
C GLU A 24 -20.76 10.86 15.83
N ARG A 25 -21.12 9.61 16.18
CA ARG A 25 -20.43 8.43 15.62
C ARG A 25 -20.56 8.31 14.11
N ARG A 26 -21.70 8.68 13.53
CA ARG A 26 -21.88 8.65 12.08
C ARG A 26 -21.03 9.70 11.40
N GLU A 27 -20.92 10.88 11.99
CA GLU A 27 -20.08 11.97 11.53
C GLU A 27 -18.60 11.54 11.57
N GLU A 28 -18.16 10.96 12.69
CA GLU A 28 -16.80 10.45 12.88
C GLU A 28 -16.46 9.33 11.89
N LEU A 29 -17.37 8.39 11.63
CA LEU A 29 -17.19 7.34 10.63
C LEU A 29 -17.14 7.88 9.19
N GLN A 30 -17.93 8.90 8.86
CA GLN A 30 -17.85 9.57 7.57
C GLN A 30 -16.53 10.32 7.40
N GLU A 31 -16.05 10.97 8.46
CA GLU A 31 -14.79 11.70 8.46
C GLU A 31 -13.61 10.73 8.26
N ILE A 32 -13.60 9.60 8.96
CA ILE A 32 -12.61 8.52 8.79
C ILE A 32 -12.64 7.97 7.35
N GLY A 33 -13.83 7.68 6.81
CA GLY A 33 -13.96 7.18 5.44
C GLY A 33 -13.46 8.19 4.40
N SER A 34 -13.72 9.48 4.62
CA SER A 34 -13.24 10.55 3.74
C SER A 34 -11.71 10.72 3.80
N LEU A 35 -11.13 10.58 5.00
CA LEU A 35 -9.68 10.60 5.21
C LEU A 35 -8.99 9.42 4.52
N GLN A 36 -9.54 8.21 4.65
CA GLN A 36 -9.03 7.02 3.97
C GLN A 36 -9.03 7.21 2.45
N GLN A 37 -10.12 7.70 1.87
CA GLN A 37 -10.23 7.92 0.43
C GLN A 37 -9.28 9.02 -0.06
N ARG A 38 -8.98 10.01 0.79
CA ARG A 38 -8.02 11.08 0.50
C ARG A 38 -6.57 10.57 0.56
N LEU A 39 -6.26 9.74 1.56
CA LEU A 39 -4.98 9.04 1.69
C LEU A 39 -4.72 8.09 0.51
N GLU A 40 -5.72 7.32 0.11
CA GLU A 40 -5.65 6.46 -1.08
C GLU A 40 -5.38 7.26 -2.36
N ARG A 41 -6.02 8.44 -2.51
CA ARG A 41 -5.73 9.35 -3.61
C ARG A 41 -4.32 9.94 -3.56
N GLN A 42 -3.85 10.35 -2.38
CA GLN A 42 -2.48 10.88 -2.24
C GLN A 42 -1.44 9.80 -2.56
N LEU A 43 -1.63 8.57 -2.07
CA LEU A 43 -0.79 7.43 -2.42
C LEU A 43 -0.84 7.08 -3.92
N ALA A 44 -1.97 7.32 -4.59
CA ALA A 44 -2.10 7.16 -6.03
C ALA A 44 -1.42 8.30 -6.82
N GLU A 45 -1.34 9.50 -6.25
CA GLU A 45 -0.66 10.66 -6.84
C GLU A 45 0.86 10.57 -6.68
N GLU A 46 1.37 10.00 -5.59
CA GLU A 46 2.80 9.71 -5.46
C GLU A 46 3.22 8.65 -6.50
N SER A 47 4.15 9.01 -7.38
CA SER A 47 4.86 8.07 -8.26
C SER A 47 6.35 8.12 -8.01
N ILE A 48 6.98 6.98 -8.25
CA ILE A 48 8.42 6.85 -8.37
C ILE A 48 8.71 6.59 -9.85
N ASP A 49 9.44 7.51 -10.45
CA ASP A 49 9.89 7.38 -11.84
C ASP A 49 11.11 6.47 -11.89
N VAL A 50 10.93 5.26 -12.43
CA VAL A 50 12.01 4.29 -12.56
C VAL A 50 12.53 4.30 -13.99
N PRO A 51 13.80 4.68 -14.23
CA PRO A 51 14.40 4.60 -15.55
C PRO A 51 14.72 3.15 -15.91
N ILE A 52 14.15 2.66 -17.01
CA ILE A 52 14.28 1.29 -17.50
C ILE A 52 14.73 1.32 -18.97
N GLY A 53 16.04 1.31 -19.18
CA GLY A 53 16.60 1.44 -20.52
C GLY A 53 16.37 2.86 -21.06
N ASP A 54 15.69 2.97 -22.19
CA ASP A 54 15.34 4.25 -22.83
C ASP A 54 13.96 4.79 -22.41
N GLU A 55 13.24 4.04 -21.56
CA GLU A 55 11.89 4.35 -21.11
C GLU A 55 11.87 4.62 -19.60
N THR A 56 10.88 5.37 -19.13
CA THR A 56 10.61 5.55 -17.69
C THR A 56 9.28 4.91 -17.38
N VAL A 57 9.26 4.04 -16.36
CA VAL A 57 8.03 3.42 -15.86
C VAL A 57 7.71 4.01 -14.49
N GLU A 58 6.47 4.48 -14.34
CA GLU A 58 5.98 5.02 -13.09
C GLU A 58 5.49 3.91 -12.17
N PHE A 59 5.95 3.93 -10.92
CA PHE A 59 5.53 3.01 -9.88
C PHE A 59 4.78 3.73 -8.76
N ARG A 60 3.78 3.07 -8.19
CA ARG A 60 3.25 3.44 -6.88
C ARG A 60 4.24 3.00 -5.79
N PRO A 61 4.31 3.72 -4.65
CA PRO A 61 5.06 3.25 -3.50
C PRO A 61 4.64 1.84 -3.09
N PHE A 62 5.60 1.05 -2.62
CA PHE A 62 5.33 -0.28 -2.12
C PHE A 62 4.56 -0.24 -0.81
N GLY A 63 3.59 -1.14 -0.67
CA GLY A 63 2.98 -1.44 0.61
C GLY A 63 3.97 -2.17 1.52
N ARG A 64 3.61 -2.29 2.81
CA ARG A 64 4.46 -2.95 3.82
C ARG A 64 4.96 -4.33 3.39
N GLU A 65 4.09 -5.15 2.83
CA GLU A 65 4.40 -6.52 2.41
C GLU A 65 5.40 -6.54 1.23
N ALA A 66 5.15 -5.74 0.20
CA ALA A 66 6.05 -5.60 -0.95
C ALA A 66 7.42 -5.04 -0.53
N SER A 67 7.46 -4.09 0.41
CA SER A 67 8.71 -3.56 0.97
C SER A 67 9.50 -4.58 1.77
N GLN A 68 8.84 -5.42 2.57
CA GLN A 68 9.48 -6.52 3.30
C GLN A 68 10.06 -7.55 2.33
N PHE A 69 9.29 -7.92 1.30
CA PHE A 69 9.74 -8.86 0.28
C PHE A 69 10.93 -8.31 -0.51
N ALA A 70 10.89 -7.06 -0.94
CA ALA A 70 12.01 -6.41 -1.64
C ALA A 70 13.29 -6.35 -0.78
N ALA A 71 13.16 -6.17 0.54
CA ALA A 71 14.30 -6.22 1.46
C ALA A 71 14.90 -7.64 1.57
N VAL A 72 14.05 -8.67 1.63
CA VAL A 72 14.49 -10.08 1.64
C VAL A 72 15.22 -10.44 0.34
N LEU A 73 14.70 -10.01 -0.81
CA LEU A 73 15.35 -10.23 -2.12
C LEU A 73 16.72 -9.55 -2.20
N GLN A 74 16.86 -8.35 -1.65
CA GLN A 74 18.15 -7.66 -1.60
C GLN A 74 19.16 -8.45 -0.74
N GLU A 75 18.76 -8.93 0.43
CA GLU A 75 19.61 -9.76 1.30
C GLU A 75 20.03 -11.06 0.58
N HIS A 76 19.12 -11.68 -0.18
CA HIS A 76 19.42 -12.89 -0.94
C HIS A 76 20.39 -12.62 -2.10
N LEU A 77 20.25 -11.49 -2.81
CA LEU A 77 21.21 -11.06 -3.84
C LEU A 77 22.62 -10.85 -3.30
N GLU A 78 22.75 -10.28 -2.10
CA GLU A 78 24.05 -10.03 -1.48
C GLU A 78 24.76 -11.34 -1.07
N ASN A 79 24.00 -12.42 -0.87
CA ASN A 79 24.49 -13.75 -0.50
C ASN A 79 24.64 -14.71 -1.70
N LEU A 80 24.37 -14.23 -2.92
CA LEU A 80 24.24 -15.02 -4.14
C LEU A 80 25.59 -15.28 -4.87
N ASP A 81 26.63 -15.65 -4.12
CA ASP A 81 27.91 -16.08 -4.70
C ASP A 81 27.77 -17.45 -5.43
N GLU A 82 26.73 -18.22 -5.12
CA GLU A 82 26.42 -19.51 -5.74
C GLU A 82 25.34 -19.32 -6.82
N ARG A 83 25.77 -18.92 -8.02
CA ARG A 83 24.93 -18.58 -9.19
C ARG A 83 24.01 -19.70 -9.70
N ASP A 84 24.14 -20.93 -9.19
CA ASP A 84 23.52 -22.11 -9.79
C ASP A 84 22.20 -22.54 -9.13
N ASP A 85 21.79 -21.96 -7.98
CA ASP A 85 20.57 -22.39 -7.23
C ASP A 85 19.41 -21.38 -7.21
N VAL A 86 19.52 -20.21 -7.86
CA VAL A 86 18.44 -19.19 -7.86
C VAL A 86 17.16 -19.70 -8.51
N GLU A 87 17.25 -20.55 -9.52
CA GLU A 87 16.06 -21.00 -10.24
C GLU A 87 15.36 -22.17 -9.54
N ALA A 88 16.05 -22.97 -8.73
CA ALA A 88 15.48 -24.17 -8.13
C ALA A 88 14.78 -23.93 -6.77
N GLU A 89 15.26 -22.98 -5.96
CA GLU A 89 14.66 -22.66 -4.66
C GLU A 89 13.64 -21.52 -4.70
N PHE A 90 13.49 -20.83 -5.83
CA PHE A 90 12.84 -19.51 -5.87
C PHE A 90 11.72 -19.36 -6.92
N ASP A 91 11.19 -20.43 -7.52
CA ASP A 91 10.09 -20.34 -8.51
C ASP A 91 8.91 -19.47 -8.01
N GLU A 92 8.39 -19.73 -6.81
CA GLU A 92 7.27 -18.95 -6.24
C GLU A 92 7.64 -17.49 -5.93
N ALA A 93 8.90 -17.25 -5.58
CA ALA A 93 9.39 -15.90 -5.28
C ALA A 93 9.69 -15.11 -6.57
N VAL A 94 10.08 -15.78 -7.65
CA VAL A 94 10.24 -15.19 -8.98
C VAL A 94 8.86 -14.78 -9.52
N ASP A 95 7.86 -15.65 -9.47
CA ASP A 95 6.49 -15.31 -9.85
C ASP A 95 5.96 -14.12 -9.04
N ARG A 96 6.20 -14.13 -7.72
CA ARG A 96 5.82 -13.04 -6.82
C ARG A 96 6.53 -11.73 -7.14
N MET A 97 7.79 -11.76 -7.57
CA MET A 97 8.52 -10.55 -8.00
C MET A 97 7.83 -9.88 -9.19
N TYR A 98 7.50 -10.66 -10.22
CA TYR A 98 6.83 -10.13 -11.41
C TYR A 98 5.43 -9.62 -11.08
N ALA A 99 4.68 -10.34 -10.24
CA ALA A 99 3.38 -9.90 -9.76
C ALA A 99 3.42 -8.57 -9.01
N ILE A 100 4.40 -8.37 -8.11
CA ILE A 100 4.56 -7.11 -7.38
C ILE A 100 4.91 -5.97 -8.33
N ALA A 101 5.80 -6.22 -9.30
CA ALA A 101 6.14 -5.20 -10.29
C ALA A 101 4.91 -4.78 -11.10
N ALA A 102 4.09 -5.73 -11.54
CA ALA A 102 2.85 -5.47 -12.28
C ALA A 102 1.82 -4.71 -11.43
N GLU A 103 1.58 -5.15 -10.19
CA GLU A 103 0.59 -4.53 -9.28
C GLU A 103 0.91 -3.06 -8.98
N HIS A 104 2.20 -2.75 -8.80
CA HIS A 104 2.65 -1.41 -8.44
C HIS A 104 2.96 -0.53 -9.65
N SER A 105 3.04 -1.08 -10.86
CA SER A 105 3.19 -0.29 -12.09
C SER A 105 1.92 0.52 -12.35
N LYS A 106 2.07 1.82 -12.64
CA LYS A 106 0.94 2.65 -13.09
C LYS A 106 0.52 2.37 -14.54
N PRO A 107 1.42 2.11 -15.50
CA PRO A 107 1.02 1.87 -16.88
C PRO A 107 0.22 0.56 -17.05
N GLU A 108 -0.92 0.63 -17.71
CA GLU A 108 -1.82 -0.53 -17.92
C GLU A 108 -1.21 -1.65 -18.76
N PHE A 109 -0.20 -1.34 -19.58
CA PHE A 109 0.48 -2.33 -20.42
C PHE A 109 1.54 -3.14 -19.66
N ALA A 110 1.93 -2.70 -18.47
CA ALA A 110 3.02 -3.28 -17.69
C ALA A 110 2.49 -4.37 -16.74
N ASP A 111 1.81 -5.36 -17.33
CA ASP A 111 1.30 -6.54 -16.63
C ASP A 111 2.41 -7.58 -16.37
N THR A 112 2.07 -8.64 -15.64
CA THR A 112 3.03 -9.68 -15.26
C THR A 112 3.73 -10.29 -16.48
N ASP A 113 2.96 -10.62 -17.53
CA ASP A 113 3.47 -11.20 -18.77
C ASP A 113 4.47 -10.26 -19.46
N TRP A 114 4.19 -8.95 -19.47
CA TRP A 114 5.12 -7.96 -20.01
C TRP A 114 6.42 -7.91 -19.22
N TRP A 115 6.35 -7.92 -17.89
CA TRP A 115 7.54 -7.91 -17.03
C TRP A 115 8.41 -9.17 -17.22
N GLU A 116 7.78 -10.34 -17.22
CA GLU A 116 8.45 -11.63 -17.45
C GLU A 116 9.14 -11.69 -18.82
N ALA A 117 8.48 -11.20 -19.86
CA ALA A 117 9.01 -11.24 -21.22
C ALA A 117 10.17 -10.25 -21.46
N LYS A 118 10.24 -9.16 -20.68
CA LYS A 118 11.14 -8.04 -20.95
C LYS A 118 12.34 -7.97 -20.02
N PHE A 119 12.28 -8.58 -18.83
CA PHE A 119 13.28 -8.39 -17.79
C PHE A 119 13.75 -9.69 -17.18
N SER A 120 15.08 -9.83 -17.05
CA SER A 120 15.70 -10.93 -16.31
C SER A 120 15.51 -10.75 -14.79
N ILE A 121 15.50 -11.85 -14.04
CA ILE A 121 15.42 -11.87 -12.56
C ILE A 121 16.35 -10.83 -11.88
N PRO A 122 17.67 -10.74 -12.18
CA PRO A 122 18.53 -9.77 -11.51
C PRO A 122 18.11 -8.31 -11.74
N ARG A 123 17.56 -8.03 -12.92
CA ARG A 123 17.08 -6.69 -13.29
C ARG A 123 15.79 -6.36 -12.58
N MET A 124 14.89 -7.33 -12.41
CA MET A 124 13.68 -7.16 -11.62
C MET A 124 14.00 -6.85 -10.17
N ILE A 125 14.94 -7.58 -9.56
CA ILE A 125 15.29 -7.31 -8.17
C ILE A 125 15.86 -5.89 -8.03
N ALA A 126 16.74 -5.46 -8.94
CA ALA A 126 17.26 -4.09 -8.92
C ALA A 126 16.14 -3.02 -9.03
N ILE A 127 15.12 -3.25 -9.86
CA ILE A 127 13.96 -2.36 -9.99
C ILE A 127 13.16 -2.32 -8.68
N LEU A 128 12.82 -3.48 -8.13
CA LEU A 128 12.05 -3.57 -6.88
C LEU A 128 12.80 -2.93 -5.71
N THR A 129 14.12 -3.12 -5.61
CA THR A 129 14.96 -2.47 -4.60
C THR A 129 14.96 -0.95 -4.74
N LEU A 130 15.04 -0.43 -5.97
CA LEU A 130 14.98 1.01 -6.22
C LEU A 130 13.62 1.59 -5.81
N VAL A 131 12.52 0.97 -6.25
CA VAL A 131 11.17 1.41 -5.89
C VAL A 131 10.97 1.38 -4.37
N ASN A 132 11.43 0.33 -3.71
CA ASN A 132 11.36 0.23 -2.25
C ASN A 132 12.13 1.37 -1.56
N ARG A 133 13.35 1.66 -2.01
CA ARG A 133 14.20 2.70 -1.43
C ARG A 133 13.62 4.09 -1.63
N GLU A 134 13.21 4.42 -2.84
CA GLU A 134 12.62 5.74 -3.16
C GLU A 134 11.26 5.90 -2.48
N GLY A 135 10.44 4.85 -2.43
CA GLY A 135 9.16 4.86 -1.72
C GLY A 135 9.29 5.09 -0.22
N GLN A 136 10.31 4.52 0.42
CA GLN A 136 10.60 4.80 1.83
C GLN A 136 11.02 6.26 2.07
N ALA A 137 11.73 6.88 1.12
CA ALA A 137 12.11 8.28 1.22
C ALA A 137 10.90 9.23 1.19
N LEU A 138 9.89 8.89 0.39
CA LEU A 138 8.61 9.61 0.33
C LEU A 138 7.85 9.50 1.68
N GLY A 139 7.67 8.30 2.21
CA GLY A 139 6.99 8.10 3.50
C GLY A 139 7.76 8.64 4.72
N GLY A 140 9.09 8.73 4.64
CA GLY A 140 9.93 9.29 5.69
C GLY A 140 9.96 10.83 5.75
N ALA A 141 9.61 11.50 4.65
CA ALA A 141 9.57 12.97 4.59
C ALA A 141 8.37 13.56 5.34
N GLU A 142 7.27 12.82 5.48
CA GLU A 142 6.10 13.23 6.26
C GLU A 142 6.32 13.16 7.78
N ALA A 143 7.22 12.31 8.28
CA ALA A 143 7.47 12.15 9.71
C ALA A 143 8.31 13.28 10.36
N LYS A 144 8.77 14.28 9.59
CA LYS A 144 9.66 15.36 10.05
C LYS A 144 9.08 16.78 9.98
N LYS A 145 7.78 16.95 9.73
CA LYS A 145 7.09 18.25 9.83
C LYS A 145 6.16 18.28 11.04
#